data_AF-A0AAD6VU34-F1
#
_entry.id   AF-A0AAD6VU34-F1
#
_cell.length_a   1.000
_cell.length_b   1.000
_cell.length_c   1.000
_cell.angle_alpha   90.00
_cell.angle_beta   90.00
_cell.angle_gamma   90.00
#
_symmetry.space_group_name_H-M   'P 1'
#
loop_
_entity.id
_entity.type
_entity.pdbx_description
1 polymer ?
#
loop_
_entity_poly.entity_id
_entity_poly.type
_entity_poly.pdbx_seq_one_letter_code
_entity_poly.pdbx_strand_id
1 'polypeptide(L)'
;MSLHPKPIRKSTNINLDRIRCSVAEYCDFLPMDEMIWKSIRAATVQRLTRNFLWKYIHKTFRIGDYWTNINTMEVRALCPVCTVTDSMEHIALDCYAPGQKQIWSLARQLWEKKYNGWPWLNWGLILGCNLIKFRSPRGKLIPEKGRLFAILTSWPTETQIHNQWISVVNQALRRDCILTDSCHFGVSARQKELVLRTWSGILIHSLA
;
A
#
# COMPACT_ATOMS: atom_id res chain seq x y z
N MET A 1 22.32 13.98 -24.75
CA MET A 1 21.20 13.29 -24.09
C MET A 1 20.19 14.35 -23.65
N SER A 2 19.04 14.42 -24.34
CA SER A 2 17.99 15.38 -23.97
C SER A 2 17.38 14.93 -22.63
N LEU A 3 17.52 15.76 -21.59
CA LEU A 3 16.85 15.58 -20.31
C LEU A 3 15.36 15.92 -20.53
N HIS A 4 14.60 14.99 -21.11
CA HIS A 4 13.15 15.10 -21.04
C HIS A 4 12.75 15.07 -19.56
N PRO A 5 12.11 16.13 -19.03
CA PRO A 5 11.67 16.14 -17.65
C PRO A 5 10.71 14.97 -17.46
N LYS A 6 10.99 14.13 -16.47
CA LYS A 6 10.15 12.97 -16.16
C LYS A 6 8.72 13.47 -15.91
N PRO A 7 7.69 12.85 -16.52
CA PRO A 7 6.32 13.31 -16.38
C PRO A 7 5.92 13.33 -14.90
N ILE A 8 5.42 14.49 -14.46
CA ILE A 8 4.97 14.70 -13.09
C ILE A 8 3.75 13.81 -12.85
N ARG A 9 3.85 12.89 -11.90
CA ARG A 9 2.73 12.05 -11.49
C ARG A 9 1.85 12.82 -10.51
N LYS A 10 0.77 13.42 -11.02
CA LYS A 10 -0.20 14.20 -10.20
C LYS A 10 -0.62 13.46 -8.92
N SER A 11 -0.90 12.16 -9.00
CA SER A 11 -1.29 11.34 -7.83
C SER A 11 -0.22 11.25 -6.75
N THR A 12 1.06 11.20 -7.14
CA THR A 12 2.18 11.16 -6.20
C THR A 12 2.30 12.47 -5.45
N ASN A 13 2.19 13.60 -6.15
CA ASN A 13 2.23 14.93 -5.51
C ASN A 13 1.07 15.12 -4.54
N ILE A 14 -0.16 14.72 -4.93
CA ILE A 14 -1.31 14.76 -4.02
C ILE A 14 -1.02 14.00 -2.72
N ASN A 15 -0.49 12.79 -2.79
CA ASN A 15 -0.18 12.02 -1.58
C ASN A 15 0.97 12.64 -0.76
N LEU A 16 1.99 13.20 -1.42
CA LEU A 16 3.06 13.93 -0.74
C LEU A 16 2.53 15.16 -0.01
N ASP A 17 1.61 15.91 -0.61
CA ASP A 17 0.97 17.07 0.01
C ASP A 17 0.06 16.67 1.18
N ARG A 18 -0.69 15.57 1.05
CA ARG A 18 -1.48 15.03 2.16
C ARG A 18 -0.61 14.64 3.36
N ILE A 19 0.54 14.01 3.10
CA ILE A 19 1.54 13.71 4.14
C ILE A 19 2.03 15.01 4.77
N ARG A 20 2.39 16.01 3.96
CA ARG A 20 2.86 17.31 4.44
C ARG A 20 1.86 17.97 5.38
N CYS A 21 0.61 18.12 4.95
CA CYS A 21 -0.44 18.74 5.75
C CYS A 21 -0.63 17.97 7.06
N SER A 22 -0.76 16.65 6.98
CA SER A 22 -1.02 15.81 8.17
C SER A 22 0.14 15.81 9.17
N VAL A 23 1.38 15.80 8.69
CA VAL A 23 2.58 15.87 9.55
C VAL A 23 2.72 17.27 10.15
N ALA A 24 2.42 18.33 9.39
CA ALA A 24 2.45 19.70 9.88
C ALA A 24 1.41 19.94 10.98
N GLU A 25 0.17 19.48 10.77
CA GLU A 25 -0.90 19.52 11.78
C GLU A 25 -0.52 18.79 13.07
N TYR A 26 0.25 17.70 12.97
CA TYR A 26 0.60 16.90 14.14
C TYR A 26 1.90 17.33 14.84
N CYS A 27 2.88 17.82 14.09
CA CYS A 27 4.26 18.01 14.57
C CYS A 27 4.79 19.44 14.44
N ASP A 28 3.97 20.39 13.98
CA ASP A 28 4.34 21.80 13.72
C ASP A 28 5.59 21.93 12.81
N PHE A 29 5.76 21.01 11.85
CA PHE A 29 6.79 21.12 10.82
C PHE A 29 6.31 20.60 9.48
N LEU A 30 6.73 21.27 8.41
CA LEU A 30 6.37 20.89 7.04
C LEU A 30 7.49 20.02 6.42
N PRO A 31 7.28 18.71 6.21
CA PRO A 31 8.31 17.85 5.63
C PRO A 31 8.54 18.16 4.14
N MET A 32 9.80 18.17 3.71
CA MET A 32 10.15 18.16 2.30
C MET A 32 9.98 16.75 1.71
N ASP A 33 9.83 16.63 0.38
CA ASP A 33 9.70 15.33 -0.30
C ASP A 33 10.85 14.39 0.05
N GLU A 34 12.07 14.93 0.09
CA GLU A 34 13.25 14.16 0.46
C GLU A 34 13.12 13.53 1.86
N MET A 35 12.57 14.28 2.83
CA MET A 35 12.34 13.77 4.18
C MET A 35 11.30 12.65 4.18
N ILE A 36 10.21 12.80 3.42
CA ILE A 36 9.17 11.78 3.27
C ILE A 36 9.80 10.50 2.69
N TRP A 37 10.50 10.61 1.55
CA TRP A 37 11.13 9.46 0.91
C TRP A 37 12.25 8.84 1.73
N LYS A 38 12.97 9.62 2.54
CA LYS A 38 13.99 9.11 3.47
C LYS A 38 13.34 8.35 4.62
N SER A 39 12.21 8.82 5.14
CA SER A 39 11.51 8.21 6.28
C SER A 39 11.06 6.78 5.99
N ILE A 40 10.48 6.51 4.82
CA ILE A 40 10.04 5.15 4.44
C ILE A 40 11.23 4.21 4.17
N ARG A 41 12.42 4.78 3.90
CA ARG A 41 13.67 4.06 3.66
C ARG A 41 14.50 3.84 4.92
N ALA A 42 14.04 4.33 6.08
CA ALA A 42 14.74 4.13 7.35
C ALA A 42 14.96 2.63 7.64
N ALA A 43 16.10 2.31 8.28
CA ALA A 43 16.47 0.93 8.62
C ALA A 43 15.46 0.26 9.56
N THR A 44 14.74 1.04 10.35
CA THR A 44 13.68 0.57 11.25
C THR A 44 12.41 0.14 10.54
N VAL A 45 12.24 0.51 9.26
CA VAL A 45 11.08 0.15 8.44
C VAL A 45 11.36 -1.15 7.72
N GLN A 46 10.52 -2.16 7.96
CA GLN A 46 10.62 -3.45 7.28
C GLN A 46 10.52 -3.28 5.76
N ARG A 47 11.25 -4.11 5.01
CA ARG A 47 11.27 -4.06 3.54
C ARG A 47 9.86 -4.14 2.93
N LEU A 48 9.01 -4.98 3.49
CA LEU A 48 7.63 -5.14 3.02
C LEU A 48 6.82 -3.85 3.23
N THR A 49 6.85 -3.28 4.43
CA THR A 49 6.22 -1.99 4.75
C THR A 49 6.71 -0.85 3.86
N ARG A 50 8.02 -0.78 3.61
CA ARG A 50 8.62 0.21 2.68
C ARG A 50 8.02 0.10 1.29
N ASN A 51 7.89 -1.13 0.76
CA ASN A 51 7.30 -1.36 -0.55
C ASN A 51 5.82 -0.95 -0.57
N PHE A 52 5.07 -1.22 0.50
CA PHE A 52 3.67 -0.80 0.63
C PHE A 52 3.53 0.72 0.65
N LEU A 53 4.26 1.41 1.53
CA LEU A 53 4.26 2.87 1.63
C LEU A 53 4.64 3.51 0.28
N TRP A 54 5.66 2.99 -0.40
CA TRP A 54 6.04 3.47 -1.73
C TRP A 54 4.91 3.31 -2.74
N LYS A 55 4.28 2.13 -2.79
CA LYS A 55 3.15 1.86 -3.71
C LYS A 55 1.92 2.71 -3.38
N TYR A 56 1.66 2.98 -2.09
CA TYR A 56 0.56 3.86 -1.66
C TYR A 56 0.79 5.29 -2.11
N ILE A 57 1.98 5.85 -1.82
CA ILE A 57 2.33 7.21 -2.21
C ILE A 57 2.23 7.37 -3.72
N HIS A 58 2.68 6.38 -4.49
CA HIS A 58 2.58 6.43 -5.96
C HIS A 58 1.23 6.01 -6.56
N LYS A 59 0.25 5.58 -5.75
CA LYS A 59 -1.05 5.03 -6.20
C LYS A 59 -0.87 3.95 -7.28
N THR A 60 0.01 2.97 -7.07
CA THR A 60 0.33 1.92 -8.08
C THR A 60 -0.48 0.64 -7.93
N PHE A 61 -1.39 0.57 -6.97
CA PHE A 61 -2.28 -0.58 -6.81
C PHE A 61 -3.32 -0.60 -7.92
N ARG A 62 -3.68 -1.81 -8.38
CA ARG A 62 -4.78 -2.04 -9.33
C ARG A 62 -6.09 -2.10 -8.55
N ILE A 63 -6.66 -0.94 -8.26
CA ILE A 63 -7.85 -0.77 -7.42
C ILE A 63 -8.66 0.43 -7.93
N GLY A 64 -9.97 0.41 -7.72
CA GLY A 64 -10.85 1.54 -8.06
C GLY A 64 -10.80 1.88 -9.55
N ASP A 65 -10.57 3.16 -9.84
CA ASP A 65 -10.45 3.76 -11.17
C ASP A 65 -9.52 3.02 -12.15
N TYR A 66 -8.60 2.20 -11.64
CA TYR A 66 -7.79 1.35 -12.51
C TYR A 66 -8.67 0.44 -13.39
N TRP A 67 -9.73 -0.11 -12.82
CA TRP A 67 -10.60 -1.08 -13.49
C TRP A 67 -11.70 -0.43 -14.34
N THR A 68 -12.04 0.85 -14.11
CA THR A 68 -13.07 1.56 -14.90
C THR A 68 -12.67 1.79 -16.36
N ASN A 69 -11.37 1.71 -16.65
CA ASN A 69 -10.82 1.89 -17.99
C ASN A 69 -10.69 0.56 -18.75
N ILE A 70 -11.15 -0.56 -18.18
CA ILE A 70 -11.08 -1.89 -18.78
C ILE A 70 -12.51 -2.40 -18.96
N ASN A 71 -12.95 -2.50 -20.22
CA ASN A 71 -14.26 -3.05 -20.55
C ASN A 71 -14.48 -4.39 -19.85
N THR A 72 -15.69 -4.58 -19.32
CA THR A 72 -16.18 -5.78 -18.60
C THR A 72 -15.61 -6.01 -17.20
N MET A 73 -14.72 -5.13 -16.72
CA MET A 73 -14.10 -5.23 -15.40
C MET A 73 -14.49 -4.11 -14.44
N GLU A 74 -15.45 -3.25 -14.82
CA GLU A 74 -15.82 -2.04 -14.08
C GLU A 74 -16.36 -2.35 -12.68
N VAL A 75 -17.00 -3.50 -12.48
CA VAL A 75 -17.45 -3.98 -11.16
C VAL A 75 -16.30 -4.08 -10.16
N ARG A 76 -15.07 -4.38 -10.62
CA ARG A 76 -13.88 -4.44 -9.75
C ARG A 76 -13.39 -3.09 -9.25
N ALA A 77 -13.90 -2.01 -9.83
CA ALA A 77 -13.64 -0.68 -9.32
C ALA A 77 -14.39 -0.43 -8.01
N LEU A 78 -15.36 -1.27 -7.64
CA LEU A 78 -16.22 -1.08 -6.47
C LEU A 78 -15.79 -1.99 -5.32
N CYS A 79 -15.91 -1.48 -4.10
CA CYS A 79 -15.74 -2.29 -2.90
C CYS A 79 -16.85 -3.35 -2.84
N PRO A 80 -16.55 -4.64 -2.66
CA PRO A 80 -17.57 -5.69 -2.61
C PRO A 80 -18.46 -5.61 -1.37
N VAL A 81 -18.02 -4.88 -0.34
CA VAL A 81 -18.74 -4.75 0.93
C VAL A 81 -19.70 -3.57 0.90
N CYS A 82 -19.26 -2.42 0.38
CA CYS A 82 -19.99 -1.16 0.47
C CYS A 82 -20.32 -0.49 -0.86
N THR A 83 -19.90 -1.07 -1.98
CA THR A 83 -20.23 -0.67 -3.35
C THR A 83 -19.75 0.72 -3.79
N VAL A 84 -18.99 1.45 -2.96
CA VAL A 84 -18.31 2.69 -3.36
C VAL A 84 -17.05 2.38 -4.17
N THR A 85 -16.54 3.34 -4.93
CA THR A 85 -15.27 3.20 -5.65
C THR A 85 -14.14 2.87 -4.67
N ASP A 86 -13.49 1.74 -4.90
CA ASP A 86 -12.50 1.20 -3.99
C ASP A 86 -11.19 2.00 -4.09
N SER A 87 -10.53 2.18 -2.96
CA SER A 87 -9.23 2.84 -2.89
C SER A 87 -8.43 2.32 -1.70
N MET A 88 -7.11 2.51 -1.72
CA MET A 88 -6.28 2.10 -0.60
C MET A 88 -6.66 2.84 0.69
N GLU A 89 -7.06 4.10 0.57
CA GLU A 89 -7.59 4.88 1.68
C GLU A 89 -8.92 4.30 2.17
N HIS A 90 -9.84 4.01 1.26
CA HIS A 90 -11.12 3.41 1.61
C HIS A 90 -10.93 2.10 2.37
N ILE A 91 -10.12 1.16 1.84
CA ILE A 91 -9.82 -0.12 2.50
C ILE A 91 -9.21 0.09 3.89
N ALA A 92 -8.34 1.09 4.04
CA ALA A 92 -7.64 1.31 5.30
C ALA A 92 -8.50 2.05 6.33
N LEU A 93 -9.30 3.04 5.94
CA LEU A 93 -9.90 4.01 6.86
C LEU A 93 -11.43 4.06 6.80
N ASP A 94 -12.03 3.96 5.62
CA ASP A 94 -13.46 4.30 5.42
C ASP A 94 -14.37 3.08 5.30
N CYS A 95 -13.84 1.92 4.90
CA CYS A 95 -14.62 0.72 4.66
C CYS A 95 -15.25 0.18 5.93
N TYR A 96 -16.53 -0.18 5.88
CA TYR A 96 -17.22 -0.79 7.02
C TYR A 96 -17.03 -2.30 7.13
N ALA A 97 -16.16 -2.90 6.30
CA ALA A 97 -15.79 -4.30 6.42
C ALA A 97 -15.30 -4.63 7.84
N PRO A 98 -15.76 -5.73 8.45
CA PRO A 98 -15.49 -6.02 9.86
C PRO A 98 -14.00 -6.12 10.19
N GLY A 99 -13.19 -6.66 9.27
CA GLY A 99 -11.74 -6.83 9.48
C GLY A 99 -10.98 -5.50 9.64
N GLN A 100 -11.38 -4.44 8.93
CA GLN A 100 -10.75 -3.13 9.04
C GLN A 100 -10.89 -2.56 10.46
N LYS A 101 -12.12 -2.57 11.00
CA LYS A 101 -12.42 -2.07 12.35
C LYS A 101 -11.69 -2.88 13.42
N GLN A 102 -11.59 -4.19 13.22
CA GLN A 102 -10.90 -5.08 14.15
C GLN A 102 -9.39 -4.78 14.21
N ILE A 103 -8.73 -4.55 13.07
CA ILE A 103 -7.31 -4.19 13.02
C ILE A 103 -7.05 -2.89 13.81
N TRP A 104 -7.85 -1.85 13.58
CA TRP A 104 -7.67 -0.58 14.30
C TRP A 104 -8.03 -0.68 15.78
N SER A 105 -9.01 -1.50 16.15
CA SER A 105 -9.33 -1.79 17.55
C SER A 105 -8.14 -2.46 18.25
N LEU A 106 -7.52 -3.46 17.63
CA LEU A 106 -6.34 -4.14 18.18
C LEU A 106 -5.13 -3.19 18.27
N ALA A 107 -4.89 -2.37 17.23
CA ALA A 107 -3.82 -1.36 17.25
C ALA A 107 -4.02 -0.37 18.40
N ARG A 108 -5.25 0.11 18.58
CA ARG A 108 -5.62 1.01 19.69
C ARG A 108 -5.41 0.35 21.05
N GLN A 109 -5.86 -0.89 21.25
CA GLN A 109 -5.66 -1.62 22.50
C GLN A 109 -4.18 -1.80 22.83
N LEU A 110 -3.33 -2.10 21.82
CA LEU A 110 -1.88 -2.20 22.01
C LEU A 110 -1.24 -0.86 22.37
N TRP A 111 -1.72 0.24 21.78
CA TRP A 111 -1.28 1.59 22.13
C TRP A 111 -1.63 1.95 23.58
N GLU A 112 -2.88 1.70 23.97
CA GLU A 112 -3.43 2.07 25.29
C GLU A 112 -2.79 1.30 26.45
N LYS A 113 -2.08 0.19 26.19
CA LYS A 113 -1.22 -0.46 27.19
C LYS A 113 -0.05 0.39 27.66
N LYS A 114 0.41 1.37 26.85
CA LYS A 114 1.59 2.19 27.15
C LYS A 114 1.32 3.69 27.12
N TYR A 115 0.39 4.14 26.28
CA TYR A 115 0.13 5.56 26.05
C TYR A 115 -1.36 5.83 25.91
N ASN A 116 -1.79 6.97 26.45
CA ASN A 116 -3.15 7.48 26.24
C ASN A 116 -3.25 8.26 24.92
N GLY A 117 -4.49 8.49 24.48
CA GLY A 117 -4.79 9.32 23.32
C GLY A 117 -4.33 8.69 22.01
N TRP A 118 -5.01 7.64 21.57
CA TRP A 118 -4.82 7.12 20.22
C TRP A 118 -5.11 8.22 19.19
N PRO A 119 -4.18 8.55 18.29
CA PRO A 119 -4.39 9.62 17.32
C PRO A 119 -5.57 9.33 16.40
N TRP A 120 -6.33 10.38 16.05
CA TRP A 120 -7.26 10.28 14.93
C TRP A 120 -6.45 10.09 13.64
N LEU A 121 -6.73 9.02 12.91
CA LEU A 121 -5.97 8.66 11.73
C LEU A 121 -6.59 9.27 10.48
N ASN A 122 -5.73 9.74 9.60
CA ASN A 122 -6.07 10.08 8.23
C ASN A 122 -5.01 9.46 7.30
N TRP A 123 -5.27 9.49 5.99
CA TRP A 123 -4.38 8.85 5.02
C TRP A 123 -2.97 9.44 5.04
N GLY A 124 -2.83 10.76 5.19
CA GLY A 124 -1.53 11.42 5.26
C GLY A 124 -0.71 11.02 6.49
N LEU A 125 -1.34 10.82 7.65
CA LEU A 125 -0.69 10.31 8.86
C LEU A 125 -0.21 8.86 8.69
N ILE A 126 -1.00 8.00 8.03
CA ILE A 126 -0.59 6.62 7.74
C ILE A 126 0.63 6.61 6.82
N LEU A 127 0.58 7.36 5.72
CA LEU A 127 1.70 7.42 4.77
C LEU A 127 2.94 8.10 5.36
N GLY A 128 2.73 9.09 6.23
CA GLY A 128 3.75 9.86 6.93
C GLY A 128 4.13 9.32 8.30
N CYS A 129 3.70 8.10 8.67
CA CYS A 129 3.75 7.62 10.06
C CYS A 129 5.17 7.64 10.67
N ASN A 130 6.20 7.46 9.83
CA ASN A 130 7.61 7.47 10.23
C ASN A 130 8.17 8.87 10.54
N LEU A 131 7.42 9.93 10.19
CA LEU A 131 7.77 11.33 10.46
C LEU A 131 7.10 11.87 11.73
N ILE A 132 6.13 11.14 12.29
CA ILE A 132 5.34 11.59 13.43
C ILE A 132 6.19 11.56 14.71
N LYS A 133 6.33 12.74 15.31
CA LYS A 133 7.13 12.97 16.51
C LYS A 133 6.21 13.26 17.68
N PHE A 134 6.30 12.43 18.72
CA PHE A 134 5.59 12.66 19.96
C PHE A 134 6.49 13.39 20.95
N ARG A 135 5.91 14.31 21.71
CA ARG A 135 6.60 15.09 22.75
C ARG A 135 5.93 14.90 24.10
N SER A 136 6.72 14.99 25.17
CA SER A 136 6.19 15.10 26.52
C SER A 136 5.60 16.51 26.74
N PRO A 137 4.83 16.74 27.83
CA PRO A 137 4.38 18.08 28.19
C PRO A 137 5.50 19.11 28.36
N ARG A 138 6.75 18.64 28.60
CA ARG A 138 7.96 19.48 28.71
C ARG A 138 8.68 19.68 27.36
N GLY A 139 8.08 19.27 26.25
CA GLY A 139 8.63 19.40 24.89
C GLY A 139 9.66 18.36 24.46
N LYS A 140 10.10 17.46 25.37
CA LYS A 140 11.09 16.42 25.07
C LYS A 140 10.51 15.37 24.12
N LEU A 141 11.25 15.03 23.07
CA LEU A 141 10.88 13.96 22.13
C LEU A 141 10.78 12.61 22.83
N ILE A 142 9.83 11.79 22.40
CA ILE A 142 9.59 10.42 22.87
C ILE A 142 9.72 9.46 21.66
N PRO A 143 10.96 9.12 21.23
CA PRO A 143 11.19 8.35 20.01
C PRO A 143 10.50 6.98 20.00
N GLU A 144 10.44 6.31 21.15
CA GLU A 144 9.83 5.01 21.29
C GLU A 144 8.29 5.06 21.13
N LYS A 145 7.65 6.19 21.44
CA LYS A 145 6.22 6.42 21.17
C LYS A 145 5.96 6.60 19.68
N GLY A 146 6.82 7.37 19.00
CA GLY A 146 6.77 7.52 17.53
C GLY A 146 7.02 6.21 16.79
N ARG A 147 8.01 5.43 17.25
CA ARG A 147 8.29 4.09 16.68
C ARG A 147 7.11 3.14 16.87
N LEU A 148 6.49 3.12 18.05
CA LEU A 148 5.30 2.30 18.29
C LEU A 148 4.15 2.72 17.36
N PHE A 149 3.90 4.03 17.23
CA PHE A 149 2.88 4.56 16.32
C PHE A 149 3.13 4.10 14.88
N ALA A 150 4.35 4.26 14.37
CA ALA A 150 4.71 3.83 13.02
C ALA A 150 4.52 2.32 12.83
N ILE A 151 4.89 1.49 13.80
CA ILE A 151 4.65 0.04 13.75
C ILE A 151 3.15 -0.25 13.69
N LEU A 152 2.37 0.38 14.56
CA LEU A 152 0.93 0.14 14.68
C LEU A 152 0.09 0.66 13.51
N THR A 153 0.60 1.60 12.72
CA THR A 153 -0.14 2.22 11.61
C THR A 153 0.32 1.77 10.23
N SER A 154 1.49 1.13 10.12
CA SER A 154 2.08 0.70 8.85
C SER A 154 1.96 -0.81 8.57
N TRP A 155 1.01 -1.48 9.24
CA TRP A 155 0.72 -2.89 8.97
C TRP A 155 0.12 -3.08 7.58
N PRO A 156 0.60 -4.07 6.80
CA PRO A 156 -0.16 -4.53 5.67
C PRO A 156 -1.42 -5.25 6.16
N THR A 157 -2.60 -4.84 5.70
CA THR A 157 -3.87 -5.52 5.98
C THR A 157 -3.88 -6.93 5.38
N GLU A 158 -4.73 -7.81 5.89
CA GLU A 158 -4.91 -9.17 5.34
C GLU A 158 -5.24 -9.12 3.84
N THR A 159 -6.13 -8.20 3.44
CA THR A 159 -6.45 -7.92 2.04
C THR A 159 -5.21 -7.50 1.24
N GLN A 160 -4.27 -6.75 1.83
CA GLN A 160 -3.03 -6.33 1.18
C GLN A 160 -2.04 -7.50 1.01
N ILE A 161 -1.96 -8.40 1.99
CA ILE A 161 -1.16 -9.63 1.88
C ILE A 161 -1.78 -10.55 0.83
N HIS A 162 -3.11 -10.71 0.83
CA HIS A 162 -3.85 -11.49 -0.16
C HIS A 162 -3.66 -10.94 -1.58
N ASN A 163 -3.89 -9.63 -1.78
CA ASN A 163 -3.70 -8.99 -3.08
C ASN A 163 -2.25 -9.05 -3.57
N GLN A 164 -1.27 -8.96 -2.65
CA GLN A 164 0.13 -9.15 -2.98
C GLN A 164 0.40 -10.59 -3.42
N TRP A 165 -0.15 -11.59 -2.73
CA TRP A 165 -0.04 -13.00 -3.11
C TRP A 165 -0.67 -13.24 -4.48
N ILE A 166 -1.90 -12.78 -4.72
CA ILE A 166 -2.57 -12.84 -6.02
C ILE A 166 -1.74 -12.15 -7.11
N SER A 167 -1.12 -11.00 -6.82
CA SER A 167 -0.24 -10.32 -7.77
C SER A 167 1.02 -11.14 -8.11
N VAL A 168 1.61 -11.84 -7.13
CA VAL A 168 2.78 -12.71 -7.34
C VAL A 168 2.39 -13.92 -8.19
N VAL A 169 1.27 -14.56 -7.85
CA VAL A 169 0.69 -15.69 -8.59
C VAL A 169 0.43 -15.29 -10.05
N ASN A 170 -0.23 -14.15 -10.28
CA ASN A 170 -0.51 -13.65 -11.63
C ASN A 170 0.77 -13.29 -12.41
N GLN A 171 1.80 -12.77 -11.75
CA GLN A 171 3.06 -12.44 -12.41
C GLN A 171 3.84 -13.69 -12.80
N ALA A 172 3.82 -14.73 -11.95
CA ALA A 172 4.39 -16.03 -12.25
C ALA A 172 3.68 -16.68 -13.44
N LEU A 173 2.34 -16.70 -13.46
CA LEU A 173 1.56 -17.20 -14.59
C LEU A 173 1.93 -16.47 -15.89
N ARG A 174 1.95 -15.13 -15.89
CA ARG A 174 2.33 -14.35 -17.08
C ARG A 174 3.75 -14.66 -17.55
N ARG A 175 4.69 -14.82 -16.62
CA ARG A 175 6.08 -15.17 -16.95
C ARG A 175 6.15 -16.54 -17.60
N ASP A 176 5.47 -17.52 -17.03
CA ASP A 176 5.43 -18.88 -17.58
C ASP A 176 4.81 -18.88 -18.98
N CYS A 177 3.72 -18.13 -19.20
CA CYS A 177 3.13 -17.95 -20.53
C CYS A 177 4.12 -17.32 -21.52
N ILE A 178 4.83 -16.25 -21.15
CA ILE A 178 5.86 -15.61 -22.00
C ILE A 178 6.95 -16.62 -22.37
N LEU A 179 7.41 -17.40 -21.39
CA LEU A 179 8.45 -18.40 -21.59
C LEU A 179 8.00 -19.57 -22.49
N THR A 180 6.72 -19.68 -22.85
CA THR A 180 6.27 -20.68 -23.85
C THR A 180 6.51 -20.26 -25.30
N ASP A 181 6.95 -19.03 -25.55
CA ASP A 181 7.26 -18.57 -26.91
C ASP A 181 8.55 -19.24 -27.43
N SER A 182 8.37 -20.31 -28.20
CA SER A 182 9.46 -21.03 -28.84
C SER A 182 10.20 -20.21 -29.90
N CYS A 183 9.57 -19.17 -30.48
CA CYS A 183 10.23 -18.28 -31.44
C CYS A 183 11.26 -17.38 -30.74
N HIS A 184 10.98 -16.93 -29.52
CA HIS A 184 11.92 -16.10 -28.74
C HIS A 184 12.89 -16.89 -27.88
N PHE A 185 12.47 -18.02 -27.29
CA PHE A 185 13.26 -18.73 -26.27
C PHE A 185 13.84 -20.08 -26.75
N GLY A 186 13.52 -20.52 -27.96
CA GLY A 186 14.10 -21.72 -28.57
C GLY A 186 14.02 -22.96 -27.67
N VAL A 187 15.14 -23.65 -27.45
CA VAL A 187 15.23 -24.84 -26.58
C VAL A 187 14.99 -24.55 -25.09
N SER A 188 15.07 -23.29 -24.67
CA SER A 188 14.78 -22.86 -23.29
C SER A 188 13.29 -22.51 -23.10
N ALA A 189 12.48 -22.59 -24.15
CA ALA A 189 11.05 -22.35 -24.05
C ALA A 189 10.37 -23.43 -23.19
N ARG A 190 9.44 -22.99 -22.34
CA ARG A 190 8.60 -23.87 -21.54
C ARG A 190 7.56 -24.56 -22.43
N GLN A 191 7.32 -25.84 -22.16
CA GLN A 191 6.24 -26.56 -22.84
C GLN A 191 4.88 -25.98 -22.42
N LYS A 192 4.04 -25.64 -23.40
CA LYS A 192 2.68 -25.11 -23.16
C LYS A 192 1.85 -26.04 -22.29
N GLU A 193 1.94 -27.34 -22.53
CA GLU A 193 1.25 -28.38 -21.77
C GLU A 193 1.66 -28.40 -20.29
N LEU A 194 2.95 -28.19 -19.99
CA LEU A 194 3.43 -28.09 -18.63
C LEU A 194 2.82 -26.88 -17.92
N VAL A 195 2.82 -25.71 -18.57
CA VAL A 195 2.22 -24.48 -18.03
C VAL A 195 0.72 -24.69 -17.79
N LEU A 196 -0.01 -25.27 -18.74
CA LEU A 196 -1.44 -25.55 -18.56
C LEU A 196 -1.71 -26.45 -17.36
N ARG A 197 -0.95 -27.54 -17.19
CA ARG A 197 -1.08 -28.44 -16.02
C ARG A 197 -0.73 -27.76 -14.70
N THR A 198 0.27 -26.87 -14.70
CA THR A 198 0.68 -26.13 -13.49
C THR A 198 -0.40 -25.17 -13.01
N TRP A 199 -1.13 -24.53 -13.92
CA TRP A 199 -2.09 -23.48 -13.58
C TRP A 199 -3.56 -23.95 -13.62
N SER A 200 -3.88 -25.07 -14.27
CA SER A 200 -5.22 -25.64 -14.33
C SER A 200 -5.74 -25.95 -12.92
N GLY A 201 -6.96 -25.51 -12.60
CA GLY A 201 -7.60 -25.70 -11.29
C GLY A 201 -7.29 -24.64 -10.23
N ILE A 202 -6.23 -23.82 -10.41
CA ILE A 202 -5.91 -22.68 -9.54
C ILE A 202 -6.43 -21.36 -10.14
N LEU A 203 -6.82 -21.37 -11.42
CA LEU A 203 -7.44 -20.24 -12.13
C LEU A 203 -8.84 -19.84 -11.63
N ILE A 204 -9.33 -20.42 -10.52
CA ILE A 204 -10.73 -20.31 -10.08
C ILE A 204 -11.13 -18.90 -9.59
N HIS A 205 -10.20 -17.95 -9.42
CA HIS A 205 -10.54 -16.55 -9.11
C HIS A 205 -9.73 -15.49 -9.87
N SER A 206 -9.14 -15.82 -11.03
CA SER A 206 -8.36 -14.84 -11.80
C SER A 206 -9.16 -14.00 -12.81
N LEU A 207 -10.48 -14.18 -12.88
CA LEU A 207 -11.42 -13.32 -13.62
C LEU A 207 -12.76 -13.13 -12.87
N ALA A 208 -12.74 -12.63 -11.62
CA ALA A 208 -13.88 -11.91 -11.04
C ALA A 208 -13.46 -10.56 -10.46
#